data_AF-A0A7R9M7W6-F1
#
_entry.id   AF-A0A7R9M7W6-F1
#
_cell.length_a   1.000
_cell.length_b   1.000
_cell.length_c   1.000
_cell.angle_alpha   90.00
_cell.angle_beta   90.00
_cell.angle_gamma   90.00
#
_symmetry.space_group_name_H-M   'P 1'
#
loop_
_entity.id
_entity.type
_entity.pdbx_description
1 polymer ?
#
loop_
_entity_poly.entity_id
_entity_poly.type
_entity_poly.pdbx_seq_one_letter_code
_entity_poly.pdbx_strand_id
1 'polypeptide(L)'
;MGNLASSNATQYLCNQISAQDDIQKIAAQVQDTLIPVGFVYTQLSSQKDPHELWPTMTWDDITKEYAGLFFRAEGGSSAPFGERQQDNAPVLTEIQTGIVKEKVATDVHTKLGDWSDLIYVATSGGGDHKTLRFKMTEGEVRPKNEAVIIWKRVA
;
A
#
# COMPACT_ATOMS: atom_id res chain seq x y z
N MET A 1 26.74 9.93 -71.76
CA MET A 1 27.25 10.62 -70.54
C MET A 1 26.07 10.94 -69.60
N GLY A 2 25.46 9.95 -68.94
CA GLY A 2 24.19 10.18 -68.21
C GLY A 2 23.96 9.37 -66.93
N ASN A 3 25.01 8.91 -66.23
CA ASN A 3 24.84 7.98 -65.09
C ASN A 3 25.42 8.44 -63.74
N LEU A 4 26.03 9.63 -63.66
CA LEU A 4 26.67 10.07 -62.41
C LEU A 4 25.71 10.83 -61.48
N ALA A 5 24.74 11.57 -62.02
CA ALA A 5 23.79 12.36 -61.22
C ALA A 5 22.71 11.51 -60.53
N SER A 6 22.27 10.40 -61.14
CA SER A 6 21.27 9.51 -60.53
C SER A 6 21.83 8.71 -59.36
N SER A 7 23.08 8.25 -59.43
CA SER A 7 23.68 7.44 -58.36
C SER A 7 23.85 8.22 -57.04
N ASN A 8 24.20 9.51 -57.13
CA ASN A 8 24.33 10.36 -55.95
C ASN A 8 22.98 10.61 -55.29
N ALA A 9 21.93 10.94 -56.06
CA ALA A 9 20.59 11.16 -55.51
C ALA A 9 20.03 9.92 -54.81
N THR A 10 20.25 8.73 -55.38
CA THR A 10 19.87 7.46 -54.74
C THR A 10 20.65 7.21 -53.45
N GLN A 11 21.97 7.48 -53.43
CA GLN A 11 22.80 7.37 -52.23
C GLN A 11 22.31 8.30 -51.10
N TYR A 12 21.95 9.56 -51.42
CA TYR A 12 21.42 10.50 -50.45
C TYR A 12 20.08 10.06 -49.86
N LEU A 13 19.17 9.56 -50.69
CA LEU A 13 17.88 9.02 -50.20
C LEU A 13 18.09 7.79 -49.30
N CYS A 14 18.95 6.86 -49.68
CA CYS A 14 19.24 5.68 -48.86
C CYS A 14 19.80 6.06 -47.48
N ASN A 15 20.71 7.04 -47.44
CA ASN A 15 21.28 7.54 -46.18
C ASN A 15 20.24 8.25 -45.29
N GLN A 16 19.27 8.95 -45.89
CA GLN A 16 18.19 9.59 -45.13
C GLN A 16 17.20 8.58 -44.56
N ILE A 17 16.84 7.56 -45.35
CA ILE A 17 15.94 6.48 -44.91
C ILE A 17 16.59 5.67 -43.77
N SER A 18 17.87 5.31 -43.90
CA SER A 18 18.58 4.59 -42.84
C SER A 18 18.67 5.39 -41.54
N ALA A 19 18.90 6.71 -41.63
CA ALA A 19 18.92 7.58 -40.47
C ALA A 19 17.55 7.67 -39.78
N GLN A 20 16.45 7.66 -40.54
CA GLN A 20 15.10 7.61 -39.98
C GLN A 20 14.81 6.28 -39.27
N ASP A 21 15.21 5.16 -39.86
CA ASP A 21 15.06 3.84 -39.24
C ASP A 21 15.87 3.73 -37.94
N ASP A 22 17.08 4.28 -37.91
CA ASP A 22 17.92 4.29 -36.72
C ASP A 22 17.36 5.20 -35.62
N ILE A 23 16.80 6.36 -35.97
CA ILE A 23 16.10 7.24 -35.02
C ILE A 23 14.88 6.53 -34.43
N GLN A 24 14.11 5.78 -35.24
CA GLN A 24 12.95 5.03 -34.74
C GLN A 24 13.37 3.90 -33.80
N LYS A 25 14.44 3.17 -34.12
CA LYS A 25 14.99 2.12 -33.24
C LYS A 25 15.48 2.69 -31.91
N ILE A 26 16.20 3.82 -31.95
CA ILE A 26 16.67 4.49 -30.74
C ILE A 26 15.49 5.02 -29.92
N ALA A 27 14.48 5.61 -30.56
CA ALA A 27 13.27 6.07 -29.86
C ALA A 27 12.51 4.92 -29.19
N ALA A 28 12.37 3.77 -29.86
CA ALA A 28 11.76 2.57 -29.29
C ALA A 28 12.59 2.02 -28.11
N GLN A 29 13.92 1.94 -28.26
CA GLN A 29 14.81 1.53 -27.17
C GLN A 29 14.74 2.48 -25.98
N VAL A 30 14.70 3.80 -26.21
CA VAL A 30 14.59 4.79 -25.14
C VAL A 30 13.26 4.64 -24.40
N GLN A 31 12.14 4.42 -25.12
CA GLN A 31 10.85 4.16 -24.47
C GLN A 31 10.87 2.88 -23.63
N ASP A 32 11.50 1.82 -24.11
CA ASP A 32 11.66 0.57 -23.35
C ASP A 32 12.56 0.70 -22.13
N THR A 33 13.54 1.61 -22.17
CA THR A 33 14.46 1.82 -21.04
C THR A 33 13.85 2.63 -19.89
N LEU A 34 12.78 3.40 -20.11
CA LEU A 34 12.24 4.27 -19.07
C LEU A 34 11.48 3.50 -17.98
N ILE A 35 10.73 2.46 -18.36
CA ILE A 35 9.97 1.62 -17.43
C ILE A 35 10.13 0.17 -17.88
N PRO A 36 10.97 -0.67 -17.29
CA PRO A 36 11.24 -2.00 -17.83
C PRO A 36 10.00 -2.91 -17.80
N VAL A 37 9.94 -3.89 -18.72
CA VAL A 37 8.97 -5.00 -18.62
C VAL A 37 9.16 -5.71 -17.27
N GLY A 38 8.05 -5.99 -16.59
CA GLY A 38 8.03 -6.52 -15.23
C GLY A 38 7.97 -5.47 -14.13
N PHE A 39 8.08 -4.18 -14.46
CA PHE A 39 7.85 -3.08 -13.51
C PHE A 39 6.43 -3.15 -12.92
N VAL A 40 6.33 -2.92 -11.60
CA VAL A 40 5.06 -2.92 -10.87
C VAL A 40 4.69 -1.49 -10.50
N TYR A 41 3.48 -1.09 -10.86
CA TYR A 41 2.90 0.21 -10.53
C TYR A 41 1.72 0.02 -9.58
N THR A 42 1.71 0.77 -8.47
CA THR A 42 0.61 0.79 -7.51
C THR A 42 -0.21 2.06 -7.72
N GLN A 43 -1.50 1.90 -7.99
CA GLN A 43 -2.44 2.99 -8.23
C GLN A 43 -3.33 3.20 -7.00
N LEU A 44 -3.24 4.37 -6.39
CA LEU A 44 -4.21 4.89 -5.41
C LEU A 44 -5.46 5.44 -6.12
N SER A 45 -6.57 5.59 -5.40
CA SER A 45 -7.86 6.00 -5.99
C SER A 45 -7.83 7.38 -6.66
N SER A 46 -6.89 8.23 -6.23
CA SER A 46 -6.68 9.58 -6.78
C SER A 46 -5.71 9.62 -7.97
N GLN A 47 -5.05 8.50 -8.28
CA GLN A 47 -4.06 8.42 -9.35
C GLN A 47 -4.69 7.93 -10.64
N LYS A 48 -4.13 8.41 -11.75
CA LYS A 48 -4.54 8.00 -13.09
C LYS A 48 -4.15 6.56 -13.38
N ASP A 49 -4.94 5.96 -14.26
CA ASP A 49 -4.69 4.64 -14.83
C ASP A 49 -3.34 4.63 -15.60
N PRO A 50 -2.53 3.56 -15.49
CA PRO A 50 -1.25 3.49 -16.20
C PRO A 50 -1.39 3.54 -17.72
N HIS A 51 -2.52 3.13 -18.30
CA HIS A 51 -2.79 3.26 -19.73
C HIS A 51 -2.98 4.73 -20.15
N GLU A 52 -3.39 5.62 -19.24
CA GLU A 52 -3.43 7.06 -19.51
C GLU A 52 -2.06 7.71 -19.36
N LEU A 53 -1.27 7.26 -18.38
CA LEU A 53 0.07 7.80 -18.12
C LEU A 53 1.09 7.34 -19.16
N TRP A 54 1.00 6.08 -19.59
CA TRP A 54 1.91 5.42 -20.52
C TRP A 54 1.12 4.66 -21.59
N PRO A 55 0.49 5.38 -22.53
CA PRO A 55 -0.43 4.79 -23.52
C PRO A 55 0.24 3.87 -24.53
N THR A 56 1.56 3.94 -24.68
CA THR A 56 2.33 3.07 -25.58
C THR A 56 2.79 1.77 -24.92
N MET A 57 2.57 1.62 -23.61
CA MET A 57 2.96 0.43 -22.84
C MET A 57 1.76 -0.47 -22.58
N THR A 58 2.01 -1.77 -22.41
CA THR A 58 0.97 -2.75 -22.09
C THR A 58 1.04 -3.10 -20.60
N TRP A 59 -0.09 -2.99 -19.92
CA TRP A 59 -0.22 -3.25 -18.49
C TRP A 59 -1.22 -4.37 -18.24
N ASP A 60 -0.94 -5.19 -17.22
CA ASP A 60 -1.85 -6.23 -16.74
C ASP A 60 -2.21 -5.98 -15.28
N ASP A 61 -3.48 -6.22 -14.92
CA ASP A 61 -3.97 -6.09 -13.55
C ASP A 61 -3.62 -7.36 -12.76
N ILE A 62 -2.67 -7.22 -11.85
CA ILE A 62 -2.18 -8.29 -10.98
C ILE A 62 -2.69 -8.14 -9.54
N THR A 63 -3.67 -7.27 -9.28
CA THR A 63 -4.20 -6.99 -7.94
C THR A 63 -4.63 -8.26 -7.20
N LYS A 64 -5.19 -9.24 -7.93
CA LYS A 64 -5.60 -10.54 -7.37
C LYS A 64 -4.46 -11.32 -6.72
N GLU A 65 -3.21 -11.13 -7.17
CA GLU A 65 -2.03 -11.81 -6.61
C GLU A 65 -1.68 -11.29 -5.21
N TYR A 66 -2.20 -10.11 -4.85
CA TYR A 66 -1.98 -9.44 -3.58
C TYR A 66 -3.26 -9.34 -2.74
N ALA A 67 -4.34 -10.01 -3.16
CA ALA A 67 -5.62 -9.94 -2.48
C ALA A 67 -5.50 -10.36 -1.00
N GLY A 68 -5.98 -9.51 -0.11
CA GLY A 68 -5.92 -9.73 1.34
C GLY A 68 -4.58 -9.35 2.01
N LEU A 69 -3.59 -8.87 1.24
CA LEU A 69 -2.37 -8.30 1.83
C LEU A 69 -2.60 -6.85 2.26
N PHE A 70 -1.99 -6.48 3.38
CA PHE A 70 -1.91 -5.10 3.84
C PHE A 70 -0.49 -4.59 3.62
N PHE A 71 -0.36 -3.52 2.85
CA PHE A 71 0.92 -2.85 2.65
C PHE A 71 1.09 -1.75 3.70
N ARG A 72 2.27 -1.69 4.31
CA ARG A 72 2.71 -0.56 5.11
C ARG A 72 4.08 -0.12 4.59
N ALA A 73 4.31 1.18 4.54
CA ALA A 73 5.63 1.70 4.23
C ALA A 73 6.61 1.28 5.34
N GLU A 74 7.83 0.96 4.94
CA GLU A 74 8.93 0.69 5.87
C GLU A 74 9.26 1.97 6.67
N GLY A 75 9.44 1.83 7.99
CA GLY A 75 9.67 2.93 8.92
C GLY A 75 8.58 3.08 9.99
N GLY A 76 8.89 3.78 11.08
CA GLY A 76 7.98 3.93 12.23
C GLY A 76 7.74 2.61 12.97
N SER A 77 6.47 2.27 13.23
CA SER A 77 6.03 1.02 13.89
C SER A 77 5.75 -0.14 12.92
N SER A 78 6.22 -0.05 11.67
CA SER A 78 6.19 -1.18 10.73
C SER A 78 7.31 -2.17 11.04
N ALA A 79 7.10 -3.44 10.69
CA ALA A 79 8.18 -4.43 10.69
C ALA A 79 9.28 -4.03 9.68
N PRO A 80 10.53 -4.45 9.88
CA PRO A 80 11.61 -4.27 8.91
C PRO A 80 11.24 -4.83 7.53
N PHE A 81 11.82 -4.29 6.46
CA PHE A 81 11.63 -4.83 5.12
C PHE A 81 12.00 -6.32 5.06
N GLY A 82 11.10 -7.10 4.44
CA GLY A 82 11.23 -8.55 4.34
C GLY A 82 10.53 -9.35 5.45
N GLU A 83 10.00 -8.68 6.48
CA GLU A 83 9.22 -9.32 7.52
C GLU A 83 7.70 -9.06 7.36
N ARG A 84 6.88 -10.08 7.60
CA ARG A 84 5.42 -9.93 7.59
C ARG A 84 4.97 -9.37 8.94
N GLN A 85 4.34 -8.20 8.92
CA GLN A 85 3.73 -7.61 10.12
C GLN A 85 2.49 -8.44 10.55
N GLN A 86 2.37 -8.69 11.86
CA GLN A 86 1.21 -9.35 12.46
C GLN A 86 0.11 -8.31 12.76
N ASP A 87 -1.16 -8.72 12.69
CA ASP A 87 -2.33 -7.90 13.03
C ASP A 87 -2.22 -7.35 14.47
N ASN A 88 -2.54 -6.07 14.71
CA ASN A 88 -2.58 -5.49 16.05
C ASN A 88 -4.02 -5.06 16.44
N ALA A 89 -4.56 -5.76 17.44
CA ALA A 89 -5.60 -5.21 18.30
C ALA A 89 -4.94 -4.74 19.60
N PRO A 90 -5.47 -3.69 20.28
CA PRO A 90 -4.99 -3.30 21.59
C PRO A 90 -4.91 -4.53 22.50
N VAL A 91 -3.71 -4.81 22.99
CA VAL A 91 -3.49 -6.00 23.79
C VAL A 91 -4.01 -5.73 25.19
N LEU A 92 -5.01 -6.51 25.59
CA LEU A 92 -5.42 -6.56 26.98
C LEU A 92 -4.29 -7.27 27.76
N THR A 93 -3.60 -6.52 28.61
CA THR A 93 -2.43 -7.00 29.34
C THR A 93 -2.75 -7.44 30.74
N GLU A 94 -3.71 -6.77 31.38
CA GLU A 94 -4.08 -7.04 32.76
C GLU A 94 -5.60 -6.96 32.92
N ILE A 95 -6.13 -7.87 33.73
CA ILE A 95 -7.51 -7.83 34.23
C ILE A 95 -7.44 -7.78 35.74
N GLN A 96 -8.17 -6.83 36.33
CA GLN A 96 -8.37 -6.77 37.76
C GLN A 96 -9.85 -6.88 38.09
N THR A 97 -10.15 -7.69 39.11
CA THR A 97 -11.48 -7.78 39.70
C THR A 97 -11.45 -7.20 41.11
N GLY A 98 -12.58 -6.70 41.58
CA GLY A 98 -12.68 -6.08 42.89
C GLY A 98 -14.10 -6.06 43.43
N ILE A 99 -14.23 -5.53 44.65
CA ILE A 99 -15.52 -5.26 45.29
C ILE A 99 -15.46 -3.81 45.79
N VAL A 100 -16.49 -3.02 45.44
CA VAL A 100 -16.62 -1.63 45.86
C VAL A 100 -17.99 -1.37 46.48
N LYS A 101 -18.08 -0.38 47.36
CA LYS A 101 -19.34 0.02 48.01
C LYS A 101 -20.06 1.17 47.29
N GLU A 102 -19.38 1.78 46.33
CA GLU A 102 -19.82 2.99 45.64
C GLU A 102 -20.42 2.68 44.27
N LYS A 103 -21.19 3.63 43.75
CA LYS A 103 -21.83 3.53 42.43
C LYS A 103 -20.75 3.41 41.35
N VAL A 104 -20.82 2.33 40.59
CA VAL A 104 -19.89 2.05 39.49
C VAL A 104 -20.26 2.90 38.27
N ALA A 105 -19.26 3.24 37.44
CA ALA A 105 -19.45 4.06 36.26
C ALA A 105 -20.48 3.42 35.30
N THR A 106 -21.37 4.26 34.75
CA THR A 106 -22.35 3.83 33.73
C THR A 106 -21.75 3.79 32.34
N ASP A 107 -20.75 4.64 32.11
CA ASP A 107 -19.96 4.71 30.89
C ASP A 107 -18.52 4.31 31.22
N VAL A 108 -17.97 3.37 30.47
CA VAL A 108 -16.62 2.84 30.70
C VAL A 108 -15.66 3.58 29.79
N HIS A 109 -14.83 4.45 30.35
CA HIS A 109 -13.73 5.05 29.62
C HIS A 109 -12.52 4.13 29.66
N THR A 110 -11.86 4.01 28.53
CA THR A 110 -10.61 3.28 28.40
C THR A 110 -9.51 4.23 27.97
N LYS A 111 -8.33 4.10 28.57
CA LYS A 111 -7.15 4.88 28.21
C LYS A 111 -5.97 3.93 27.98
N LEU A 112 -5.23 4.17 26.89
CA LEU A 112 -4.03 3.39 26.58
C LEU A 112 -2.96 3.61 27.66
N GLY A 113 -2.32 2.51 28.08
CA GLY A 113 -1.30 2.50 29.12
C GLY A 113 -1.84 2.62 30.54
N ASP A 114 -3.15 2.76 30.72
CA ASP A 114 -3.80 2.99 32.01
C ASP A 114 -4.98 2.02 32.22
N TRP A 115 -5.45 1.93 33.46
CA TRP A 115 -6.63 1.14 33.78
C TRP A 115 -7.89 1.78 33.19
N SER A 116 -8.80 0.94 32.69
CA SER A 116 -10.17 1.37 32.41
C SER A 116 -10.87 1.83 33.69
N ASP A 117 -11.99 2.53 33.52
CA ASP A 117 -12.97 2.69 34.59
C ASP A 117 -13.42 1.31 35.10
N LEU A 118 -13.90 1.28 36.35
CA LEU A 118 -14.52 0.08 36.93
C LEU A 118 -15.82 -0.22 36.21
N ILE A 119 -15.96 -1.47 35.79
CA ILE A 119 -17.15 -2.02 35.14
C ILE A 119 -17.93 -2.80 36.18
N TYR A 120 -19.23 -2.52 36.30
CA TYR A 120 -20.10 -3.28 37.17
C TYR A 120 -20.36 -4.67 36.58
N VAL A 121 -20.15 -5.71 37.39
CA VAL A 121 -20.37 -7.10 36.98
C VAL A 121 -21.60 -7.67 37.67
N ALA A 122 -21.71 -7.51 39.00
CA ALA A 122 -22.81 -8.04 39.79
C ALA A 122 -22.88 -7.38 41.17
N THR A 123 -24.03 -7.49 41.84
CA THR A 123 -24.18 -7.12 43.26
C THR A 123 -23.81 -8.31 44.15
N SER A 124 -23.01 -8.05 45.18
CA SER A 124 -22.79 -8.96 46.31
C SER A 124 -23.70 -8.61 47.48
N GLY A 125 -23.88 -9.56 48.40
CA GLY A 125 -24.71 -9.33 49.59
C GLY A 125 -24.25 -8.10 50.38
N GLY A 126 -25.22 -7.32 50.91
CA GLY A 126 -24.93 -6.13 51.71
C GLY A 126 -24.84 -4.81 50.94
N GLY A 127 -25.17 -4.79 49.64
CA GLY A 127 -25.13 -3.58 48.81
C GLY A 127 -23.78 -3.32 48.14
N ASP A 128 -22.83 -4.23 48.32
CA ASP A 128 -21.53 -4.20 47.66
C ASP A 128 -21.65 -4.56 46.18
N HIS A 129 -20.78 -4.02 45.34
CA HIS A 129 -20.74 -4.26 43.90
C HIS A 129 -19.42 -4.94 43.49
N LYS A 130 -19.52 -6.07 42.78
CA LYS A 130 -18.40 -6.72 42.13
C LYS A 130 -18.05 -5.98 40.85
N THR A 131 -16.76 -5.71 40.67
CA THR A 131 -16.26 -4.93 39.55
C THR A 131 -15.16 -5.65 38.79
N LEU A 132 -15.00 -5.27 37.54
CA LEU A 132 -13.89 -5.64 36.67
C LEU A 132 -13.32 -4.37 36.03
N ARG A 133 -12.01 -4.30 35.86
CA ARG A 133 -11.36 -3.33 34.98
C ARG A 133 -10.21 -4.00 34.26
N PHE A 134 -9.82 -3.44 33.13
CA PHE A 134 -8.74 -3.98 32.33
C PHE A 134 -7.76 -2.89 31.96
N LYS A 135 -6.52 -3.27 31.72
CA LYS A 135 -5.47 -2.40 31.20
C LYS A 135 -5.17 -2.81 29.77
N MET A 136 -5.11 -1.82 28.89
CA MET A 136 -4.68 -2.01 27.50
C MET A 136 -3.38 -1.25 27.32
N THR A 137 -2.35 -1.90 26.78
CA THR A 137 -1.11 -1.22 26.37
C THR A 137 -1.09 -1.07 24.87
N GLU A 138 -0.65 0.10 24.40
CA GLU A 138 -0.49 0.52 23.00
C GLU A 138 -1.65 0.16 22.06
N GLY A 139 -2.30 1.20 21.51
CA GLY A 139 -3.30 1.04 20.48
C GLY A 139 -2.64 1.05 19.12
N GLU A 140 -3.01 0.11 18.25
CA GLU A 140 -2.74 0.24 16.82
C GLU A 140 -3.24 1.61 16.35
N VAL A 141 -2.39 2.37 15.67
CA VAL A 141 -2.89 3.33 14.69
C VAL A 141 -3.55 2.49 13.61
N ARG A 142 -4.88 2.37 13.64
CA ARG A 142 -5.62 1.71 12.56
C ARG A 142 -5.27 2.45 11.27
N PRO A 143 -4.61 1.79 10.30
CA PRO A 143 -4.33 2.42 9.04
C PRO A 143 -5.66 2.83 8.42
N LYS A 144 -5.71 4.03 7.84
CA LYS A 144 -6.76 4.33 6.87
C LYS A 144 -6.46 3.46 5.66
N ASN A 145 -7.15 2.33 5.56
CA ASN A 145 -6.99 1.42 4.44
C ASN A 145 -7.62 2.06 3.19
N GLU A 146 -6.81 2.25 2.17
CA GLU A 146 -7.26 2.62 0.83
C GLU A 146 -7.04 1.41 -0.07
N ALA A 147 -8.05 1.06 -0.87
CA ALA A 147 -7.88 0.04 -1.90
C ALA A 147 -6.95 0.58 -2.99
N VAL A 148 -6.00 -0.25 -3.39
CA VAL A 148 -5.10 0.04 -4.50
C VAL A 148 -5.31 -0.96 -5.62
N ILE A 149 -5.00 -0.53 -6.84
CA ILE A 149 -4.87 -1.44 -7.99
C ILE A 149 -3.38 -1.62 -8.24
N ILE A 150 -2.96 -2.86 -8.51
CA ILE A 150 -1.56 -3.19 -8.76
C ILE A 150 -1.44 -3.67 -10.20
N TRP A 151 -0.61 -2.97 -10.96
CA TRP A 151 -0.39 -3.20 -12.37
C TRP A 151 1.02 -3.70 -12.61
N LYS A 152 1.20 -4.55 -13.62
CA LYS A 152 2.51 -4.98 -14.11
C LYS A 152 2.67 -4.63 -15.58
N ARG A 153 3.79 -4.00 -15.94
CA ARG A 153 4.13 -3.84 -17.35
C ARG A 153 4.47 -5.20 -17.94
N VAL A 154 3.77 -5.59 -19.01
CA VAL A 154 3.96 -6.89 -19.69
C VAL A 154 4.57 -6.75 -21.09
N ALA A 155 4.43 -5.57 -21.72
CA ALA A 155 5.07 -5.24 -22.98
C ALA A 155 5.24 -3.72 -23.13
#